data_AF-A0A7S1RN18-F1
#
_entry.id   AF-A0A7S1RN18-F1
#
_cell.length_a   1.000
_cell.length_b   1.000
_cell.length_c   1.000
_cell.angle_alpha   90.00
_cell.angle_beta   90.00
_cell.angle_gamma   90.00
#
_symmetry.space_group_name_H-M   'P 1'
#
loop_
_entity.id
_entity.type
_entity.pdbx_description
1 polymer ?
#
loop_
_entity_poly.entity_id
_entity_poly.type
_entity_poly.pdbx_seq_one_letter_code
_entity_poly.pdbx_strand_id
1 'polypeptide(L)'
;GAPGASGEPSLLLWLAWRLGWECGATLRALHGAGIAWGTYMDAMGIHCNAHTNNLVVKPPRAGRPTTFLAALDFDMAFTSRNYLAPAAPPAGASLGLDTWEGILRFEATMGMKTVLGGSDFSSTGVENAVEVPEPHAAVELALRDTLVSAYEAALSGSRDAHAPDATMHEAAYALVKLALCLTTDVRG
;
A
#
# COMPACT_ATOMS: atom_id res chain seq x y z
N GLY A 1 30.23 23.90 -14.18
CA GLY A 1 29.23 23.36 -13.25
C GLY A 1 27.92 23.29 -13.99
N ALA A 2 27.28 22.12 -14.03
CA ALA A 2 25.97 21.99 -14.65
C ALA A 2 24.95 22.82 -13.83
N PRO A 3 24.05 23.58 -14.47
CA PRO A 3 22.96 24.26 -13.78
C PRO A 3 22.10 23.19 -13.10
N GLY A 4 21.99 23.28 -11.77
CA GLY A 4 21.11 22.41 -11.00
C GLY A 4 19.69 22.64 -11.49
N ALA A 5 19.07 21.60 -12.06
CA ALA A 5 17.67 21.63 -12.41
C ALA A 5 16.85 21.78 -11.11
N SER A 6 16.54 23.02 -10.74
CA SER A 6 15.44 23.32 -9.83
C SER A 6 14.13 23.12 -10.61
N GLY A 7 13.85 21.87 -10.96
CA GLY A 7 12.58 21.49 -11.55
C GLY A 7 11.48 21.63 -10.51
N GLU A 8 10.34 22.18 -10.90
CA GLU A 8 9.16 22.17 -10.05
C GLU A 8 8.82 20.71 -9.67
N PRO A 9 8.45 20.43 -8.41
CA PRO A 9 8.14 19.08 -7.98
C PRO A 9 6.91 18.55 -8.72
N SER A 10 7.03 17.35 -9.30
CA SER A 10 5.90 16.68 -9.96
C SER A 10 4.88 16.21 -8.91
N LEU A 11 3.67 16.75 -8.98
CA LEU A 11 2.57 16.37 -8.10
C LEU A 11 2.22 14.88 -8.19
N LEU A 12 2.23 14.32 -9.41
CA LEU A 12 1.91 12.91 -9.65
C LEU A 12 2.94 11.97 -9.03
N LEU A 13 4.23 12.28 -9.22
CA LEU A 13 5.31 11.46 -8.64
C LEU A 13 5.36 11.61 -7.12
N TRP A 14 5.10 12.81 -6.60
CA TRP A 14 4.98 13.02 -5.16
C TRP A 14 3.81 12.23 -4.57
N LEU A 15 2.64 12.23 -5.22
CA LEU A 15 1.48 11.45 -4.78
C LEU A 15 1.79 9.95 -4.79
N ALA A 16 2.37 9.42 -5.87
CA ALA A 16 2.81 8.03 -5.94
C ALA A 16 3.79 7.68 -4.81
N TRP A 17 4.79 8.52 -4.57
CA TRP A 17 5.72 8.33 -3.47
C TRP A 17 5.00 8.31 -2.11
N ARG A 18 4.11 9.28 -1.87
CA ARG A 18 3.41 9.44 -0.59
C ARG A 18 2.52 8.23 -0.27
N LEU A 19 1.79 7.72 -1.26
CA LEU A 19 0.97 6.52 -1.13
C LEU A 19 1.81 5.30 -0.76
N GLY A 20 2.89 5.04 -1.51
CA GLY A 20 3.78 3.92 -1.26
C GLY A 20 4.45 4.01 0.12
N TRP A 21 5.00 5.18 0.45
CA TRP A 21 5.64 5.42 1.73
C TRP A 21 4.71 5.15 2.90
N GLU A 22 3.47 5.67 2.88
CA GLU A 22 2.56 5.48 4.01
C GLU A 22 2.03 4.06 4.14
N CYS A 23 1.90 3.32 3.04
CA CYS A 23 1.66 1.88 3.10
C CYS A 23 2.80 1.17 3.85
N GLY A 24 4.05 1.46 3.48
CA GLY A 24 5.22 0.81 4.09
C GLY A 24 5.44 1.23 5.54
N ALA A 25 5.25 2.51 5.85
CA ALA A 25 5.37 3.04 7.20
C ALA A 25 4.29 2.47 8.13
N THR A 26 3.07 2.31 7.64
CA THR A 26 1.96 1.69 8.37
C THR A 26 2.27 0.24 8.69
N LEU A 27 2.64 -0.54 7.67
CA LEU A 27 2.90 -1.97 7.86
C LEU A 27 4.11 -2.20 8.79
N ARG A 28 5.19 -1.41 8.63
CA ARG A 28 6.32 -1.41 9.57
C ARG A 28 5.89 -1.10 11.00
N ALA A 29 4.98 -0.15 11.19
CA ALA A 29 4.49 0.20 12.53
C ALA A 29 3.69 -0.95 13.17
N LEU A 30 2.83 -1.63 12.41
CA LEU A 30 2.09 -2.81 12.87
C LEU A 30 3.04 -3.97 13.20
N HIS A 31 3.93 -4.33 12.27
CA HIS A 31 4.88 -5.42 12.44
C HIS A 31 5.85 -5.16 13.59
N GLY A 32 6.35 -3.92 13.71
CA GLY A 32 7.20 -3.50 14.83
C GLY A 32 6.49 -3.52 16.18
N ALA A 33 5.16 -3.40 16.20
CA ALA A 33 4.34 -3.57 17.40
C ALA A 33 3.95 -5.04 17.66
N GLY A 34 4.39 -5.99 16.82
CA GLY A 34 4.03 -7.40 16.93
C GLY A 34 2.58 -7.68 16.54
N ILE A 35 2.04 -6.91 15.59
CA ILE A 35 0.68 -7.04 15.06
C ILE A 35 0.75 -7.50 13.60
N ALA A 36 0.04 -8.57 13.29
CA ALA A 36 -0.33 -8.95 11.92
C ALA A 36 -1.67 -8.27 11.61
N TRP A 37 -1.79 -7.65 10.44
CA TRP A 37 -3.00 -6.92 10.04
C TRP A 37 -4.15 -7.88 9.69
N GLY A 38 -3.85 -9.11 9.28
CA GLY A 38 -4.88 -10.13 9.12
C GLY A 38 -4.53 -11.16 8.05
N THR A 39 -3.31 -11.71 8.11
CA THR A 39 -2.95 -12.87 7.29
C THR A 39 -3.09 -14.16 8.07
N TYR A 40 -3.97 -15.04 7.58
CA TYR A 40 -4.17 -16.38 8.11
C TYR A 40 -4.64 -17.34 7.02
N MET A 41 -4.63 -18.63 7.33
CA MET A 41 -5.14 -19.67 6.46
C MET A 41 -6.29 -20.40 7.16
N ASP A 42 -7.35 -20.67 6.41
CA ASP A 42 -8.46 -21.51 6.87
C ASP A 42 -8.89 -22.49 5.77
N ALA A 43 -10.02 -23.17 5.97
CA ALA A 43 -10.56 -24.13 5.01
C ALA A 43 -10.97 -23.50 3.65
N MET A 44 -11.14 -22.17 3.58
CA MET A 44 -11.50 -21.44 2.37
C MET A 44 -10.27 -20.92 1.62
N GLY A 45 -9.09 -20.97 2.23
CA GLY A 45 -7.83 -20.60 1.60
C GLY A 45 -7.02 -19.61 2.42
N ILE A 46 -6.30 -18.73 1.72
CA ILE A 46 -5.42 -17.72 2.33
C ILE A 46 -6.14 -16.40 2.34
N HIS A 47 -6.21 -15.81 3.53
CA HIS A 47 -6.76 -14.49 3.76
C HIS A 47 -5.62 -13.52 4.06
N CYS A 48 -5.75 -12.27 3.61
CA CYS A 48 -4.75 -11.25 3.84
C CYS A 48 -5.39 -9.87 3.84
N ASN A 49 -5.55 -9.27 5.03
CA ASN A 49 -6.11 -7.93 5.15
C ASN A 49 -5.10 -6.80 4.90
N ALA A 50 -3.81 -7.12 4.82
CA ALA A 50 -2.74 -6.14 4.61
C ALA A 50 -2.63 -5.70 3.14
N HIS A 51 -3.66 -5.07 2.60
CA HIS A 51 -3.70 -4.60 1.21
C HIS A 51 -4.13 -3.14 1.09
N THR A 52 -3.82 -2.51 -0.04
CA THR A 52 -3.99 -1.06 -0.25
C THR A 52 -5.44 -0.57 -0.14
N ASN A 53 -6.44 -1.43 -0.39
CA ASN A 53 -7.85 -1.06 -0.28
C ASN A 53 -8.29 -0.80 1.17
N ASN A 54 -7.52 -1.26 2.16
CA ASN A 54 -7.73 -0.97 3.57
C ASN A 54 -7.00 0.30 4.01
N LEU A 55 -6.57 1.14 3.07
CA LEU A 55 -6.07 2.48 3.32
C LEU A 55 -6.94 3.52 2.62
N VAL A 56 -7.25 4.60 3.33
CA VAL A 56 -8.02 5.73 2.78
C VAL A 56 -7.22 7.00 2.77
N VAL A 57 -7.37 7.76 1.68
CA VAL A 57 -6.80 9.10 1.56
C VAL A 57 -7.55 10.06 2.48
N LYS A 58 -6.83 10.71 3.38
CA LYS A 58 -7.38 11.66 4.33
C LYS A 58 -7.50 13.06 3.73
N PRO A 59 -8.57 13.81 4.05
CA PRO A 59 -8.60 15.24 3.81
C PRO A 59 -7.39 15.96 4.46
N PRO A 60 -6.83 17.02 3.85
CA PRO A 60 -5.66 17.74 4.37
C PRO A 60 -5.79 18.24 5.82
N ARG A 61 -7.02 18.46 6.28
CA ARG A 61 -7.34 18.95 7.63
C ARG A 61 -7.71 17.84 8.62
N ALA A 62 -7.64 16.57 8.22
CA ALA A 62 -8.02 15.43 9.05
C ALA A 62 -6.79 14.81 9.73
N GLY A 63 -6.72 14.92 11.05
CA GLY A 63 -5.64 14.36 11.87
C GLY A 63 -4.34 15.15 11.74
N ARG A 64 -3.20 14.46 11.73
CA ARG A 64 -1.89 15.12 11.62
C ARG A 64 -1.63 15.61 10.19
N PRO A 65 -1.15 16.86 9.99
CA PRO A 65 -0.86 17.41 8.66
C PRO A 65 0.17 16.62 7.85
N THR A 66 0.97 15.79 8.52
CA THR A 66 2.07 15.03 7.91
C THR A 66 1.66 13.61 7.51
N THR A 67 0.37 13.29 7.52
CA THR A 67 -0.14 11.95 7.25
C THR A 67 -1.25 12.03 6.20
N PHE A 68 -1.09 11.29 5.12
CA PHE A 68 -1.94 11.29 3.94
C PHE A 68 -2.93 10.12 3.94
N LEU A 69 -2.55 8.96 4.48
CA LEU A 69 -3.36 7.76 4.57
C LEU A 69 -3.82 7.49 6.01
N ALA A 70 -4.96 6.80 6.13
CA ALA A 70 -5.36 6.10 7.35
C ALA A 70 -5.61 4.64 7.02
N ALA A 71 -5.04 3.74 7.83
CA ALA A 71 -5.38 2.34 7.80
C ALA A 71 -6.75 2.09 8.44
N LEU A 72 -7.49 1.19 7.84
CA LEU A 72 -8.79 0.71 8.26
C LEU A 72 -8.76 -0.80 8.48
N ASP A 73 -9.90 -1.35 8.87
CA ASP A 73 -10.18 -2.78 8.87
C ASP A 73 -9.19 -3.61 9.71
N PHE A 74 -9.33 -3.49 11.04
CA PHE A 74 -8.50 -4.17 12.04
C PHE A 74 -9.24 -5.31 12.74
N ASP A 75 -10.40 -5.72 12.25
CA ASP A 75 -11.23 -6.77 12.84
C ASP A 75 -10.54 -8.15 12.81
N MET A 76 -9.75 -8.41 11.77
CA MET A 76 -8.93 -9.61 11.61
C MET A 76 -7.50 -9.46 12.13
N ALA A 77 -7.13 -8.31 12.71
CA ALA A 77 -5.78 -8.09 13.20
C ALA A 77 -5.54 -8.86 14.50
N PHE A 78 -4.35 -9.45 14.64
CA PHE A 78 -3.96 -10.20 15.83
C PHE A 78 -2.48 -9.98 16.20
N THR A 79 -2.16 -10.22 17.47
CA THR A 79 -0.79 -10.06 17.97
C THR A 79 -0.02 -11.38 17.90
N SER A 80 1.30 -11.30 17.99
CA SER A 80 2.18 -12.49 18.10
C SER A 80 1.83 -13.41 19.27
N ARG A 81 1.20 -12.88 20.32
CA ARG A 81 0.72 -13.68 21.48
C ARG A 81 -0.50 -14.54 21.16
N ASN A 82 -1.30 -14.11 20.20
CA ASN A 82 -2.53 -14.78 19.78
C ASN A 82 -2.35 -15.56 18.48
N TYR A 83 -1.13 -15.58 17.93
CA TYR A 83 -0.81 -16.37 16.76
C TYR A 83 -0.85 -17.85 17.09
N LEU A 84 -1.66 -18.59 16.34
CA LEU A 84 -1.77 -20.04 16.43
C LEU A 84 -1.13 -20.62 15.17
N ALA A 85 0.05 -21.23 15.33
CA ALA A 85 0.70 -21.93 14.24
C ALA A 85 -0.22 -23.07 13.74
N PRO A 86 -0.41 -23.22 12.42
CA PRO A 86 -1.16 -24.34 11.86
C PRO A 86 -0.57 -25.68 12.34
N ALA A 87 -1.43 -26.68 12.60
CA ALA A 87 -0.95 -28.05 12.73
C ALA A 87 -0.26 -28.44 11.41
N ALA A 88 0.97 -28.97 11.52
CA ALA A 88 1.94 -29.21 10.44
C ALA A 88 1.39 -29.16 9.01
N PRO A 89 1.93 -28.28 8.13
CA PRO A 89 1.41 -28.16 6.76
C PRO A 89 1.49 -29.51 6.04
N PRO A 90 0.46 -29.89 5.25
CA PRO A 90 0.58 -31.06 4.38
C PRO A 90 1.83 -30.94 3.50
N ALA A 91 2.53 -32.05 3.30
CA ALA A 91 3.84 -32.07 2.65
C ALA A 91 3.76 -31.50 1.22
N GLY A 92 4.31 -30.29 1.03
CA GLY A 92 4.43 -29.65 -0.28
C GLY A 92 4.16 -28.14 -0.24
N ALA A 93 5.23 -27.34 -0.30
CA ALA A 93 5.23 -25.88 -0.46
C ALA A 93 4.38 -25.10 0.57
N SER A 94 4.89 -24.96 1.80
CA SER A 94 4.42 -23.88 2.68
C SER A 94 4.77 -22.53 2.02
N LEU A 95 3.78 -21.65 1.87
CA LEU A 95 3.99 -20.23 1.53
C LEU A 95 4.63 -19.44 2.69
N GLY A 96 5.15 -20.13 3.71
CA GLY A 96 5.73 -19.58 4.92
C GLY A 96 4.70 -19.21 5.99
N LEU A 97 3.41 -19.46 5.76
CA LEU A 97 2.32 -19.04 6.66
C LEU A 97 2.26 -19.84 7.98
N ASP A 98 3.11 -20.86 8.11
CA ASP A 98 3.31 -21.69 9.29
C ASP A 98 4.18 -21.04 10.38
N THR A 99 4.73 -19.86 10.10
CA THR A 99 5.53 -19.08 11.05
C THR A 99 5.00 -17.66 11.18
N TRP A 100 5.22 -17.05 12.34
CA TRP A 100 4.91 -15.63 12.56
C TRP A 100 5.63 -14.74 11.55
N GLU A 101 6.93 -14.97 11.35
CA GLU A 101 7.75 -14.20 10.41
C GLU A 101 7.27 -14.37 8.97
N GLY A 102 6.79 -15.57 8.62
CA GLY A 102 6.31 -15.84 7.28
C GLY A 102 4.94 -15.23 6.99
N ILE A 103 4.03 -15.11 7.97
CA ILE A 103 2.79 -14.32 7.78
C ILE A 103 3.11 -12.83 7.60
N LEU A 104 4.02 -12.26 8.39
CA LEU A 104 4.40 -10.85 8.25
C LEU A 104 5.07 -10.58 6.90
N ARG A 105 5.94 -11.50 6.46
CA ARG A 105 6.55 -11.44 5.13
C ARG A 105 5.52 -11.56 4.01
N PHE A 106 4.48 -12.37 4.19
CA PHE A 106 3.38 -12.49 3.24
C PHE A 106 2.60 -11.17 3.12
N GLU A 107 2.21 -10.57 4.25
CA GLU A 107 1.59 -9.23 4.27
C GLU A 107 2.48 -8.20 3.55
N ALA A 108 3.77 -8.20 3.87
CA ALA A 108 4.72 -7.25 3.31
C ALA A 108 4.96 -7.44 1.80
N THR A 109 4.81 -8.65 1.29
CA THR A 109 5.13 -8.97 -0.11
C THR A 109 3.86 -9.10 -0.94
N MET A 110 3.05 -10.12 -0.65
CA MET A 110 1.87 -10.47 -1.43
C MET A 110 0.68 -9.56 -1.10
N GLY A 111 0.55 -9.12 0.16
CA GLY A 111 -0.54 -8.25 0.58
C GLY A 111 -0.37 -6.82 0.07
N MET A 112 0.84 -6.26 0.23
CA MET A 112 1.06 -4.83 -0.03
C MET A 112 1.93 -4.56 -1.26
N LYS A 113 3.16 -5.11 -1.31
CA LYS A 113 4.14 -4.77 -2.35
C LYS A 113 3.66 -5.12 -3.75
N THR A 114 3.19 -6.35 -3.96
CA THR A 114 2.74 -6.80 -5.29
C THR A 114 1.49 -6.06 -5.73
N VAL A 115 0.58 -5.72 -4.80
CA VAL A 115 -0.62 -4.94 -5.08
C VAL A 115 -0.27 -3.52 -5.52
N LEU A 116 0.65 -2.84 -4.81
CA LEU A 116 1.20 -1.55 -5.25
C LEU A 116 1.87 -1.63 -6.63
N GLY A 117 2.48 -2.78 -6.94
CA GLY A 117 3.04 -3.10 -8.25
C GLY A 117 2.02 -3.45 -9.33
N GLY A 118 0.71 -3.43 -9.02
CA GLY A 118 -0.37 -3.71 -9.97
C GLY A 118 -0.82 -5.17 -10.05
N SER A 119 -0.52 -6.00 -9.05
CA SER A 119 -1.03 -7.38 -9.00
C SER A 119 -2.45 -7.45 -8.46
N ASP A 120 -3.29 -8.24 -9.12
CA ASP A 120 -4.66 -8.55 -8.67
C ASP A 120 -4.73 -9.73 -7.69
N PHE A 121 -3.58 -10.19 -7.17
CA PHE A 121 -3.50 -11.38 -6.32
C PHE A 121 -4.38 -11.26 -5.05
N SER A 122 -4.47 -10.07 -4.46
CA SER A 122 -5.49 -9.77 -3.46
C SER A 122 -6.81 -9.48 -4.18
N SER A 123 -7.61 -10.52 -4.46
CA SER A 123 -8.97 -10.34 -4.95
C SER A 123 -9.78 -9.62 -3.87
N THR A 124 -9.89 -8.30 -4.01
CA THR A 124 -10.59 -7.41 -3.07
C THR A 124 -12.08 -7.28 -3.39
N GLY A 125 -12.60 -8.08 -4.35
CA GLY A 125 -13.94 -7.92 -4.89
C GLY A 125 -14.16 -6.62 -5.68
N VAL A 126 -13.11 -5.80 -5.84
CA VAL A 126 -13.09 -4.59 -6.66
C VAL A 126 -12.25 -4.90 -7.89
N GLU A 127 -12.86 -4.90 -9.06
CA GLU A 127 -12.12 -5.02 -10.32
C GLU A 127 -11.23 -3.78 -10.50
N ASN A 128 -9.92 -3.99 -10.69
CA ASN A 128 -9.01 -2.96 -11.17
C ASN A 128 -9.30 -2.69 -12.66
N ALA A 129 -10.41 -2.03 -12.96
CA ALA A 129 -11.05 -2.06 -14.27
C ALA A 129 -10.68 -0.91 -15.22
N VAL A 130 -9.61 -0.14 -14.96
CA VAL A 130 -9.21 0.95 -15.86
C VAL A 130 -8.11 0.46 -16.79
N GLU A 131 -8.48 0.18 -18.04
CA GLU A 131 -7.53 -0.09 -19.11
C GLU A 131 -6.65 1.14 -19.34
N VAL A 132 -5.34 0.99 -19.16
CA VAL A 132 -4.37 2.06 -19.41
C VAL A 132 -4.06 2.08 -20.91
N PRO A 133 -4.28 3.22 -21.61
CA PRO A 133 -3.92 3.34 -23.01
C PRO A 133 -2.44 3.03 -23.25
N GLU A 134 -2.11 2.34 -24.33
CA GLU A 134 -0.72 2.01 -24.70
C GLU A 134 0.26 3.20 -24.62
N PRO A 135 -0.10 4.43 -25.05
CA PRO A 135 0.80 5.59 -24.92
C PRO A 135 1.16 5.95 -23.47
N HIS A 136 0.39 5.49 -22.48
CA HIS A 136 0.57 5.77 -21.06
C HIS A 136 1.25 4.63 -20.29
N ALA A 137 1.55 3.50 -20.93
CA ALA A 137 2.13 2.33 -20.27
C ALA A 137 3.46 2.64 -19.56
N ALA A 138 4.32 3.48 -20.16
CA ALA A 138 5.57 3.90 -19.54
C ALA A 138 5.35 4.77 -18.28
N VAL A 139 4.30 5.60 -18.28
CA VAL A 139 3.93 6.44 -17.14
C VAL A 139 3.35 5.58 -16.02
N GLU A 140 2.48 4.63 -16.34
CA GLU A 140 1.96 3.65 -15.38
C GLU A 140 3.09 2.89 -14.69
N LEU A 141 4.06 2.38 -15.46
CA LEU A 141 5.21 1.67 -14.92
C LEU A 141 6.02 2.58 -13.99
N ALA A 142 6.33 3.81 -14.40
CA ALA A 142 7.07 4.76 -13.57
C ALA A 142 6.35 5.09 -12.25
N LEU A 143 5.01 5.19 -12.27
CA LEU A 143 4.21 5.42 -11.07
C LEU A 143 4.23 4.21 -10.14
N ARG A 144 4.09 2.99 -10.68
CA ARG A 144 4.18 1.73 -9.90
C ARG A 144 5.55 1.54 -9.28
N ASP A 145 6.62 1.79 -10.04
CA ASP A 145 8.00 1.71 -9.52
C ASP A 145 8.24 2.74 -8.42
N THR A 146 7.67 3.95 -8.55
CA THR A 146 7.74 4.98 -7.52
C THR A 146 6.99 4.56 -6.24
N LEU A 147 5.79 4.00 -6.36
CA LEU A 147 5.01 3.46 -5.25
C LEU A 147 5.78 2.36 -4.50
N VAL A 148 6.28 1.36 -5.24
CA VAL A 148 7.01 0.22 -4.67
C VAL A 148 8.31 0.66 -4.02
N SER A 149 9.07 1.54 -4.68
CA SER A 149 10.33 2.06 -4.13
C SER A 149 10.11 2.82 -2.82
N ALA A 150 9.09 3.68 -2.77
CA ALA A 150 8.73 4.42 -1.57
C ALA A 150 8.25 3.49 -0.44
N TYR A 151 7.47 2.47 -0.80
CA TYR A 151 7.02 1.43 0.12
C TYR A 151 8.19 0.67 0.75
N GLU A 152 9.15 0.21 -0.04
CA GLU A 152 10.31 -0.53 0.46
C GLU A 152 11.22 0.34 1.34
N ALA A 153 11.45 1.58 0.93
CA ALA A 153 12.21 2.54 1.71
C ALA A 153 11.54 2.79 3.07
N ALA A 154 10.22 2.97 3.10
CA ALA A 154 9.47 3.10 4.34
C ALA A 154 9.50 1.79 5.15
N LEU A 155 9.18 0.64 4.56
CA LEU A 155 9.14 -0.63 5.29
C LEU A 155 10.47 -0.96 5.97
N SER A 156 11.60 -0.68 5.30
CA SER A 156 12.96 -0.89 5.82
C SER A 156 13.39 0.08 6.91
N GLY A 157 12.62 1.14 7.20
CA GLY A 157 13.00 2.14 8.18
C GLY A 157 13.90 3.26 7.65
N SER A 158 14.01 3.41 6.33
CA SER A 158 14.81 4.47 5.72
C SER A 158 14.25 5.86 6.04
N ARG A 159 15.04 6.91 5.78
CA ARG A 159 14.59 8.30 5.88
C ARG A 159 13.73 8.66 4.67
N ASP A 160 12.65 9.42 4.90
CA ASP A 160 11.80 9.93 3.82
C ASP A 160 12.56 10.94 2.96
N ALA A 161 12.79 10.56 1.70
CA ALA A 161 13.45 11.42 0.71
C ALA A 161 12.54 12.56 0.22
N HIS A 162 11.22 12.39 0.34
CA HIS A 162 10.23 13.37 -0.11
C HIS A 162 9.24 13.63 1.03
N ALA A 163 9.73 14.39 2.02
CA ALA A 163 9.00 14.71 3.23
C ALA A 163 7.60 15.29 2.93
N PRO A 164 6.62 15.09 3.84
CA PRO A 164 5.29 15.64 3.70
C PRO A 164 5.32 17.16 3.48
N ASP A 165 4.60 17.62 2.45
CA ASP A 165 4.41 19.02 2.13
C ASP A 165 2.90 19.31 2.11
N ALA A 166 2.46 20.31 2.87
CA ALA A 166 1.04 20.60 3.04
C ALA A 166 0.39 21.12 1.74
N THR A 167 1.13 21.87 0.93
CA THR A 167 0.65 22.39 -0.36
C THR A 167 0.47 21.24 -1.35
N MET A 168 1.43 20.33 -1.39
CA MET A 168 1.37 19.11 -2.21
C MET A 168 0.25 18.19 -1.74
N HIS A 169 0.00 18.07 -0.43
CA HIS A 169 -1.13 17.31 0.11
C HIS A 169 -2.46 17.87 -0.39
N GLU A 170 -2.69 19.19 -0.26
CA GLU A 170 -3.93 19.81 -0.74
C GLU A 170 -4.15 19.58 -2.24
N ALA A 171 -3.12 19.81 -3.04
CA ALA A 171 -3.17 19.59 -4.49
C ALA A 171 -3.41 18.10 -4.85
N ALA A 172 -2.73 17.18 -4.16
CA ALA A 172 -2.86 15.75 -4.39
C ALA A 172 -4.25 15.24 -3.98
N TYR A 173 -4.81 15.76 -2.89
CA TYR A 173 -6.17 15.43 -2.47
C TYR A 173 -7.19 15.91 -3.50
N ALA A 174 -7.03 17.12 -4.04
CA ALA A 174 -7.88 17.61 -5.12
C ALA A 174 -7.77 16.75 -6.39
N LEU A 175 -6.55 16.31 -6.74
CA LEU A 175 -6.31 15.41 -7.87
C LEU A 175 -6.97 14.05 -7.68
N VAL A 176 -6.85 13.44 -6.49
CA VAL A 176 -7.54 12.17 -6.16
C VAL A 176 -9.05 12.33 -6.29
N LYS A 177 -9.62 13.42 -5.78
CA LYS A 177 -11.06 13.70 -5.94
C LYS A 177 -11.47 13.85 -7.41
N LEU A 178 -10.67 14.56 -8.21
CA LEU A 178 -10.93 14.71 -9.63
C LEU A 178 -10.88 13.35 -10.34
N ALA A 179 -9.85 12.54 -10.06
CA ALA A 179 -9.73 11.19 -10.60
C ALA A 179 -10.97 10.34 -10.26
N LEU A 180 -11.41 10.36 -9.00
CA LEU A 180 -12.64 9.68 -8.59
C LEU A 180 -13.86 10.16 -9.37
N CYS A 181 -14.07 11.47 -9.53
CA CYS A 181 -15.19 12.01 -10.31
C CYS A 181 -15.15 11.57 -11.79
N LEU A 182 -13.96 11.44 -12.38
CA LEU A 182 -13.77 11.04 -13.77
C LEU A 182 -13.91 9.51 -13.97
N THR A 183 -13.63 8.71 -12.95
CA THR A 183 -13.74 7.25 -13.01
C THR A 183 -15.07 6.72 -12.49
N THR A 184 -15.83 7.51 -11.72
CA THR A 184 -17.23 7.22 -11.42
C THR A 184 -18.10 7.54 -12.62
N ASP A 185 -18.09 6.67 -13.61
CA ASP A 185 -19.19 6.54 -14.57
C ASP A 185 -20.36 5.90 -13.80
N VAL A 186 -21.04 6.68 -12.94
CA VAL A 186 -22.27 6.25 -12.26
C VAL A 186 -23.36 6.17 -13.31
N ARG A 187 -23.45 5.02 -14.00
CA ARG A 187 -24.69 4.61 -14.62
C ARG A 187 -25.68 4.36 -13.48
N GLY A 188 -26.47 5.38 -13.17
CA GLY A 188 -27.67 5.25 -12.33
C GLY A 188 -28.70 4.35 -12.97
#